data_AF-A0A6L6ADN3-F1
#
_entry.id   AF-A0A6L6ADN3-F1
#
_cell.length_a   1.000
_cell.length_b   1.000
_cell.length_c   1.000
_cell.angle_alpha   90.00
_cell.angle_beta   90.00
_cell.angle_gamma   90.00
#
_symmetry.space_group_name_H-M   'P 1'
#
loop_
_entity.id
_entity.type
_entity.pdbx_description
1 polymer ?
#
loop_
_entity_poly.entity_id
_entity_poly.type
_entity_poly.pdbx_seq_one_letter_code
_entity_poly.pdbx_strand_id
1 'polypeptide(L)' 'MALWGGRFSDAPADAVFALSRSVDFDWRLAPYDLRSSLAHLRVLQSTNLLKSDIAKKIES' A
#
# COMPACT_ATOMS: atom_id res chain seq x y z
N MET A 1 7.09 13.33 5.54
CA MET A 1 6.53 11.97 5.52
C MET A 1 5.07 12.07 5.93
N ALA A 2 4.12 11.70 5.06
CA ALA A 2 2.69 11.81 5.40
C ALA A 2 2.21 10.56 6.14
N LEU A 3 1.57 10.75 7.30
CA LEU A 3 0.94 9.67 8.04
C LEU A 3 -0.28 9.16 7.24
N TRP A 4 -0.22 7.92 6.75
CA TRP A 4 -1.33 7.20 6.09
C TRP A 4 -1.83 7.87 4.80
N GLY A 5 -0.97 8.65 4.12
CA GLY A 5 -1.38 9.44 2.96
C GLY A 5 -2.23 10.67 3.30
N GLY A 6 -2.29 11.06 4.58
CA GLY A 6 -3.01 12.24 5.05
C GLY A 6 -2.43 13.55 4.50
N ARG A 7 -3.30 14.55 4.34
CA ARG A 7 -2.97 15.86 3.75
C ARG A 7 -2.61 16.88 4.84
N PHE A 8 -1.56 16.60 5.60
CA PHE A 8 -1.02 17.54 6.59
C PHE A 8 0.00 18.47 5.94
N SER A 9 -0.05 19.76 6.28
CA SER A 9 0.95 20.74 5.84
C SER A 9 2.32 20.52 6.49
N ASP A 10 2.32 19.93 7.69
CA ASP A 10 3.49 19.70 8.53
C ASP A 10 3.62 18.23 8.94
N ALA A 11 4.79 17.87 9.47
CA ALA A 11 5.04 16.53 10.00
C ALA A 11 4.16 16.24 11.24
N PRO A 12 3.75 14.97 11.47
CA PRO A 12 3.04 14.60 12.68
C PRO A 12 3.94 14.82 13.90
N ALA A 13 3.35 15.30 15.00
CA ALA A 13 4.04 15.33 16.29
C ALA A 13 4.40 13.91 16.75
N ASP A 14 5.49 13.77 17.51
CA ASP A 14 6.02 12.47 17.94
C ASP A 14 4.98 11.58 18.65
N ALA A 15 4.12 12.19 19.49
CA ALA A 15 3.05 11.47 20.17
C ALA A 15 2.04 10.84 19.21
N VAL A 16 1.68 11.56 18.13
CA VAL A 16 0.77 11.05 17.10
C VAL A 16 1.44 9.98 16.26
N PHE A 17 2.71 10.18 15.90
CA PHE A 17 3.48 9.15 15.20
C PHE A 17 3.54 7.86 16.01
N ALA A 18 3.91 7.93 17.30
CA ALA A 18 4.00 6.78 18.18
C ALA A 18 2.67 6.04 18.33
N LEU A 19 1.57 6.77 18.52
CA LEU A 19 0.22 6.20 18.65
C LEU A 19 -0.25 5.48 17.37
N SER A 20 0.16 5.99 16.20
CA SER A 20 -0.33 5.51 14.91
C SER A 20 0.38 4.26 14.37
N ARG A 21 1.45 3.78 15.01
CA ARG A 21 2.21 2.62 14.53
C ARG A 21 1.47 1.32 14.81
N SER A 22 1.29 0.51 13.77
CA SER A 22 0.63 -0.80 13.84
C SER A 22 1.51 -1.97 13.39
N VAL A 23 2.68 -1.69 12.82
CA VAL A 23 3.59 -2.70 12.25
C VAL A 23 3.95 -3.81 13.23
N ASP A 24 4.05 -3.48 14.52
CA ASP A 24 4.39 -4.42 15.60
C ASP A 24 3.41 -5.61 15.69
N PHE A 25 2.18 -5.48 15.17
CA PHE A 25 1.18 -6.56 15.16
C PHE A 25 0.51 -6.80 13.79
N ASP A 26 0.44 -5.81 12.92
CA ASP A 26 -0.24 -5.93 11.63
C ASP A 26 0.57 -6.71 10.59
N TRP A 27 1.88 -6.95 10.81
CA TRP A 27 2.75 -7.69 9.87
C TRP A 27 2.17 -9.06 9.46
N ARG A 28 1.38 -9.68 10.35
CA ARG A 28 0.64 -10.92 10.06
C ARG A 28 -0.33 -10.80 8.86
N LEU A 29 -0.72 -9.58 8.49
CA LEU A 29 -1.59 -9.29 7.36
C LEU A 29 -0.84 -9.22 6.02
N ALA A 30 0.50 -9.14 6.02
CA ALA A 30 1.30 -9.04 4.79
C ALA A 30 0.95 -10.10 3.72
N PRO A 31 0.70 -11.39 4.06
CA PRO A 31 0.29 -12.37 3.05
C PRO A 31 -1.05 -12.05 2.38
N TYR A 32 -1.97 -11.40 3.09
CA TYR A 32 -3.27 -10.99 2.58
C TYR A 32 -3.14 -9.74 1.71
N ASP A 33 -2.31 -8.79 2.14
CA ASP A 33 -2.01 -7.56 1.40
C ASP A 33 -1.38 -7.86 0.03
N LEU A 34 -0.43 -8.81 -0.02
CA LEU A 34 0.16 -9.29 -1.29
C LEU A 34 -0.89 -9.91 -2.23
N ARG A 35 -1.76 -10.78 -1.70
CA ARG A 35 -2.83 -11.40 -2.51
C ARG A 35 -3.82 -10.36 -3.04
N SER A 36 -4.22 -9.40 -2.20
CA SER A 36 -5.11 -8.31 -2.57
C SER A 36 -4.47 -7.42 -3.65
N SER A 37 -3.20 -7.07 -3.48
CA SER A 37 -2.45 -6.25 -4.44
C SER A 37 -2.33 -6.93 -5.81
N LEU A 38 -2.05 -8.24 -5.85
CA LEU A 38 -2.03 -9.01 -7.10
C LEU A 38 -3.41 -9.09 -7.76
N ALA A 39 -4.48 -9.23 -6.98
CA ALA A 39 -5.84 -9.19 -7.51
C ALA A 39 -6.16 -7.80 -8.11
N HIS A 40 -5.78 -6.73 -7.42
CA HIS A 40 -5.96 -5.36 -7.90
C HIS A 40 -5.16 -5.09 -9.18
N LEU A 41 -3.91 -5.58 -9.26
CA LEU A 41 -3.07 -5.50 -10.46
C LEU A 41 -3.76 -6.11 -11.68
N ARG A 42 -4.37 -7.29 -11.53
CA ARG A 42 -5.10 -7.98 -12.61
C ARG A 42 -6.33 -7.18 -13.06
N VAL A 43 -7.04 -6.54 -12.12
CA VAL A 43 -8.16 -5.64 -12.45
C VAL A 43 -7.68 -4.46 -13.27
N LEU A 44 -6.61 -3.78 -12.84
CA LEU A 44 -6.05 -2.63 -13.58
C LEU A 44 -5.59 -3.00 -14.99
N GLN A 45 -5.01 -4.19 -15.16
CA GLN A 45 -4.66 -4.72 -16.47
C GLN A 45 -5.91 -4.98 -17.32
N SER A 46 -6.96 -5.58 -16.75
CA SER A 46 -8.20 -5.92 -17.46
C SER A 46 -8.97 -4.68 -17.94
N THR A 47 -8.89 -3.57 -17.21
CA THR A 47 -9.52 -2.30 -17.57
C THR A 47 -8.62 -1.43 -18.46
N ASN A 48 -7.47 -1.96 -18.90
CA ASN A 48 -6.49 -1.25 -19.72
C ASN A 48 -5.94 0.04 -19.08
N LEU A 49 -6.04 0.16 -17.75
CA LEU A 49 -5.45 1.25 -16.96
C LEU A 49 -3.96 1.02 -16.70
N LEU A 50 -3.53 -0.24 -16.78
CA LEU A 50 -2.13 -0.64 -16.66
C LEU A 50 -1.71 -1.49 -17.86
N LYS A 51 -0.58 -1.16 -18.48
CA LYS A 51 -0.05 -1.91 -19.61
C LYS A 51 0.41 -3.30 -19.17
N SER A 52 0.23 -4.28 -20.05
CA SER A 52 0.54 -5.69 -19.76
C SER A 52 2.03 -5.96 -19.51
N ASP A 53 2.94 -5.21 -20.11
CA ASP A 53 4.38 -5.31 -19.89
C ASP A 53 4.78 -4.83 -18.48
N ILE A 54 4.12 -3.78 -17.99
CA ILE A 54 4.32 -3.27 -16.63
C ILE A 54 3.72 -4.24 -15.61
N ALA A 55 2.50 -4.73 -15.86
CA ALA A 55 1.84 -5.70 -14.98
C ALA A 55 2.69 -6.97 -14.78
N LYS A 56 3.28 -7.50 -15.87
CA LYS A 56 4.17 -8.67 -15.82
C LYS A 56 5.40 -8.45 -14.94
N LYS A 57 5.96 -7.24 -14.90
CA LYS A 57 7.13 -6.91 -14.06
C LYS A 57 6.79 -6.81 -12.58
N ILE A 58 5.53 -6.54 -12.24
CA ILE A 58 5.08 -6.43 -10.85
C ILE A 58 4.71 -7.81 -10.29
N GLU A 59 4.25 -8.73 -11.15
CA GLU A 59 3.90 -10.11 -10.75
C GLU A 59 5.12 -11.05 -10.68
N SER A 60 6.22 -10.75 -11.39
CA SER A 60 7.48 -11.52 -11.41
C SER A 60 8.39 -11.20 -10.23
#